data_AF-A0AAJ1MEM4-F1
#
_entry.id   AF-A0AAJ1MEM4-F1
#
_cell.length_a   1.000
_cell.length_b   1.000
_cell.length_c   1.000
_cell.angle_alpha   90.00
_cell.angle_beta   90.00
_cell.angle_gamma   90.00
#
_symmetry.space_group_name_H-M   'P 1'
#
loop_
_entity.id
_entity.type
_entity.pdbx_description
1 polymer ?
#
loop_
_entity_poly.entity_id
_entity_poly.type
_entity_poly.pdbx_seq_one_letter_code
_entity_poly.pdbx_strand_id
1 'polypeptide(L)'
;MHPISDAIPLDQAALIEPLSVGHHAYTRSGAKAGDVALVGGAGPIGLLLSAILKAKGLTVVITELSAKRKQKARESGVADHILDPSEVDVVAEVMKLTGGKGVDVSFERAQRGHEAAGRARHHCLLQRPPGNHQAGRGGLDQPRALHHPVHPAR
;
A
#
# COMPACT_ATOMS: atom_id res chain seq x y z
N MET A 1 -13.81 -20.48 9.72
CA MET A 1 -12.81 -20.19 10.76
C MET A 1 -11.55 -20.97 10.44
N HIS A 2 -10.37 -20.34 10.53
CA HIS A 2 -9.09 -21.00 10.28
C HIS A 2 -8.44 -21.35 11.62
N PRO A 3 -7.94 -22.59 11.82
CA PRO A 3 -7.25 -22.95 13.05
C PRO A 3 -5.96 -22.15 13.21
N ILE A 4 -5.66 -21.72 14.43
CA ILE A 4 -4.42 -21.03 14.79
C ILE A 4 -3.64 -21.93 15.73
N SER A 5 -2.32 -22.03 15.51
CA SER A 5 -1.42 -22.78 16.39
C SER A 5 -1.36 -22.14 17.78
N ASP A 6 -1.36 -22.95 18.83
CA ASP A 6 -1.20 -22.50 20.22
C ASP A 6 0.16 -21.81 20.47
N ALA A 7 1.13 -21.98 19.57
CA ALA A 7 2.41 -21.29 19.61
C ALA A 7 2.32 -19.80 19.22
N ILE A 8 1.21 -19.35 18.63
CA ILE A 8 1.01 -17.96 18.22
C ILE A 8 0.19 -17.24 19.30
N PRO A 9 0.73 -16.22 19.98
CA PRO A 9 -0.03 -15.40 20.91
C PRO A 9 -1.28 -14.78 20.29
N LEU A 10 -2.37 -14.72 21.05
CA LEU A 10 -3.68 -14.28 20.53
C LEU A 10 -3.68 -12.82 20.04
N ASP A 11 -2.88 -11.95 20.64
CA ASP A 11 -2.69 -10.57 20.20
C ASP A 11 -2.00 -10.49 18.82
N GLN A 12 -1.09 -11.40 18.52
CA GLN A 12 -0.50 -11.54 17.18
C GLN A 12 -1.48 -12.19 16.21
N ALA A 13 -2.22 -13.20 16.64
CA ALA A 13 -3.25 -13.83 15.81
C ALA A 13 -4.34 -12.83 15.39
N ALA A 14 -4.68 -11.87 16.27
CA ALA A 14 -5.61 -10.79 15.97
C ALA A 14 -5.12 -9.87 14.83
N LEU A 15 -3.82 -9.82 14.54
CA LEU A 15 -3.26 -9.04 13.43
C LEU A 15 -3.46 -9.71 12.06
N ILE A 16 -3.85 -10.99 12.01
CA ILE A 16 -4.00 -11.72 10.75
C ILE A 16 -5.03 -11.05 9.83
N GLU A 17 -6.17 -10.61 10.39
CA GLU A 17 -7.22 -9.93 9.60
C GLU A 17 -6.71 -8.62 8.97
N PRO A 18 -6.19 -7.63 9.74
CA PRO A 18 -5.75 -6.37 9.15
C PRO A 18 -4.50 -6.55 8.26
N LEU A 19 -3.66 -7.56 8.55
CA LEU A 19 -2.55 -7.94 7.67
C LEU A 19 -3.06 -8.49 6.33
N SER A 20 -4.13 -9.30 6.33
CA SER A 20 -4.72 -9.82 5.10
C SER A 20 -5.22 -8.71 4.17
N VAL A 21 -5.75 -7.62 4.74
CA VAL A 21 -6.18 -6.44 3.98
C VAL A 21 -4.98 -5.76 3.31
N GLY A 22 -3.87 -5.60 4.04
CA GLY A 22 -2.61 -5.10 3.47
C GLY A 22 -2.08 -6.01 2.36
N HIS A 23 -2.11 -7.32 2.57
CA HIS A 23 -1.63 -8.30 1.59
C HIS A 23 -2.49 -8.29 0.32
N HIS A 24 -3.80 -8.16 0.49
CA HIS A 24 -4.73 -8.02 -0.62
C HIS A 24 -4.46 -6.74 -1.42
N ALA A 25 -4.19 -5.61 -0.75
CA ALA A 25 -3.83 -4.36 -1.42
C ALA A 25 -2.52 -4.48 -2.23
N TYR A 26 -1.48 -5.10 -1.64
CA TYR A 26 -0.23 -5.40 -2.34
C TYR A 26 -0.46 -6.29 -3.57
N THR A 27 -1.22 -7.38 -3.41
CA THR A 27 -1.50 -8.33 -4.51
C THR A 27 -2.20 -7.63 -5.66
N ARG A 28 -3.18 -6.77 -5.36
CA ARG A 28 -3.94 -6.01 -6.37
C ARG A 28 -3.16 -4.87 -7.01
N SER A 29 -2.11 -4.36 -6.37
CA SER A 29 -1.33 -3.27 -6.94
C SER A 29 -0.39 -3.72 -8.05
N GLY A 30 -0.12 -5.03 -8.18
CA GLY A 30 0.85 -5.57 -9.13
C GLY A 30 2.29 -5.18 -8.83
N ALA A 31 2.57 -4.73 -7.60
CA ALA A 31 3.89 -4.24 -7.22
C ALA A 31 4.87 -5.40 -7.01
N LYS A 32 6.13 -5.18 -7.38
CA LYS A 32 7.18 -6.21 -7.43
C LYS A 32 8.43 -5.76 -6.69
N ALA A 33 9.31 -6.70 -6.39
CA ALA A 33 10.60 -6.40 -5.77
C ALA A 33 11.38 -5.36 -6.61
N GLY A 34 12.03 -4.42 -5.94
CA GLY A 34 12.72 -3.29 -6.56
C GLY A 34 11.83 -2.07 -6.85
N ASP A 35 10.50 -2.19 -6.78
CA ASP A 35 9.61 -1.04 -6.89
C ASP A 35 9.73 -0.11 -5.67
N VAL A 36 9.43 1.17 -5.87
CA VAL A 36 9.31 2.16 -4.79
C VAL A 36 7.85 2.37 -4.44
N ALA A 37 7.51 2.17 -3.17
CA ALA A 37 6.16 2.33 -2.64
C ALA A 37 6.05 3.55 -1.72
N LEU A 38 5.04 4.41 -1.95
CA LEU A 38 4.68 5.49 -1.03
C LEU A 38 3.42 5.14 -0.22
N VAL A 39 3.52 5.08 1.10
CA VAL A 39 2.42 4.75 2.01
C VAL A 39 1.96 6.01 2.74
N GLY A 40 0.66 6.31 2.64
CA GLY A 40 0.01 7.40 3.36
C GLY A 40 -0.35 6.99 4.79
N GLY A 41 0.47 7.41 5.75
CA GLY A 41 0.26 7.21 7.18
C GLY A 41 0.98 5.98 7.77
N ALA A 42 1.46 6.14 9.00
CA ALA A 42 2.01 5.09 9.86
C ALA A 42 1.00 4.67 10.96
N GLY A 43 -0.29 4.61 10.61
CA GLY A 43 -1.30 3.94 11.42
C GLY A 43 -1.16 2.41 11.38
N PRO A 44 -1.99 1.64 12.13
CA PRO A 44 -1.88 0.18 12.18
C PRO A 44 -1.88 -0.49 10.80
N ILE A 45 -2.81 -0.12 9.92
CA ILE A 45 -2.86 -0.65 8.55
C ILE A 45 -1.64 -0.24 7.72
N GLY A 46 -1.20 1.02 7.84
CA GLY A 46 -0.04 1.54 7.10
C GLY A 46 1.25 0.83 7.49
N LEU A 47 1.44 0.56 8.79
CA LEU A 47 2.60 -0.18 9.30
C LEU A 47 2.57 -1.65 8.86
N LEU A 48 1.42 -2.33 8.94
CA LEU A 48 1.29 -3.71 8.49
C LEU A 48 1.49 -3.85 6.97
N LEU A 49 0.94 -2.92 6.19
CA LEU A 49 1.19 -2.85 4.75
C LEU A 49 2.67 -2.60 4.46
N SER A 50 3.30 -1.65 5.16
CA SER A 50 4.73 -1.36 5.00
C SER A 50 5.59 -2.58 5.32
N ALA A 51 5.25 -3.34 6.36
CA ALA A 51 5.91 -4.61 6.68
C ALA A 51 5.81 -5.62 5.53
N ILE A 52 4.64 -5.75 4.90
CA ILE A 52 4.45 -6.62 3.73
C ILE A 52 5.32 -6.13 2.56
N LEU A 53 5.28 -4.84 2.25
CA LEU A 53 6.03 -4.26 1.12
C LEU A 53 7.54 -4.44 1.31
N LYS A 54 8.06 -4.19 2.52
CA LYS A 54 9.47 -4.46 2.88
C LYS A 54 9.81 -5.94 2.72
N ALA A 55 8.98 -6.84 3.24
CA ALA A 55 9.19 -8.28 3.12
C ALA A 55 9.16 -8.77 1.66
N LYS A 56 8.49 -8.03 0.76
CA LYS A 56 8.44 -8.30 -0.68
C LYS A 56 9.58 -7.64 -1.48
N GLY A 57 10.50 -6.95 -0.80
CA GLY A 57 11.70 -6.36 -1.42
C GLY A 57 11.45 -5.01 -2.09
N LEU A 58 10.45 -4.25 -1.64
CA LEU A 58 10.22 -2.88 -2.09
C LEU A 58 10.94 -1.88 -1.18
N THR A 59 11.27 -0.72 -1.76
CA THR A 59 11.67 0.46 -0.98
C THR A 59 10.40 1.16 -0.50
N VAL A 60 10.27 1.37 0.81
CA VAL A 60 9.06 1.94 1.42
C VAL A 60 9.31 3.36 1.94
N VAL A 61 8.58 4.31 1.37
CA VAL A 61 8.49 5.69 1.82
C VAL A 61 7.15 5.88 2.53
N ILE A 62 7.15 6.31 3.79
CA ILE A 62 5.92 6.62 4.53
C ILE A 62 5.76 8.14 4.68
N THR A 63 4.55 8.65 4.48
CA THR A 63 4.19 10.02 4.88
C THR A 63 3.41 10.01 6.19
N GLU A 64 3.81 10.77 7.20
CA GLU A 64 3.11 10.78 8.50
C GLU A 64 3.35 12.09 9.25
N LEU A 65 2.29 12.63 9.86
CA LEU A 65 2.31 13.87 10.66
C LEU A 65 2.59 13.60 12.14
N SER A 66 2.08 12.50 12.68
CA SER A 66 2.18 12.21 14.10
C SER A 66 3.60 11.78 14.48
N ALA A 67 4.29 12.58 15.28
CA ALA A 67 5.63 12.26 15.80
C ALA A 67 5.70 10.86 16.45
N LYS A 68 4.67 10.48 17.22
CA LYS A 68 4.56 9.14 17.83
C LYS A 68 4.50 8.02 16.79
N ARG A 69 3.74 8.23 15.70
CA ARG A 69 3.65 7.23 14.61
C ARG A 69 4.91 7.21 13.75
N LYS A 70 5.53 8.36 13.49
CA LYS A 70 6.87 8.46 12.86
C LYS A 70 7.87 7.62 13.66
N GLN A 71 7.91 7.77 14.98
CA GLN A 71 8.80 7.01 15.86
C GLN A 71 8.52 5.50 15.77
N LYS A 72 7.24 5.08 15.83
CA LYS A 72 6.88 3.67 15.72
C LYS A 72 7.29 3.05 14.38
N ALA A 73 7.16 3.80 13.27
CA ALA A 73 7.61 3.36 11.97
C ALA A 73 9.14 3.15 11.91
N ARG A 74 9.92 4.00 12.58
CA ARG A 74 11.38 3.82 12.70
C ARG A 74 11.74 2.59 13.53
N GLU A 75 11.15 2.46 14.71
CA GLU A 75 11.43 1.35 15.63
C GLU A 75 11.08 -0.02 15.04
N SER A 76 10.04 -0.08 14.22
CA SER A 76 9.63 -1.33 13.56
C SER A 76 10.48 -1.68 12.34
N GLY A 77 11.30 -0.76 11.81
CA GLY A 77 12.14 -1.00 10.64
C GLY A 77 11.38 -1.21 9.33
N VAL A 78 10.09 -0.86 9.29
CA VAL A 78 9.22 -1.11 8.12
C VAL A 78 9.26 0.02 7.09
N ALA A 79 9.95 1.12 7.38
CA ALA A 79 10.10 2.28 6.51
C ALA A 79 11.56 2.53 6.20
N ASP A 80 11.90 2.68 4.92
CA ASP A 80 13.22 3.17 4.49
C ASP A 80 13.32 4.68 4.64
N HIS A 81 12.22 5.37 4.36
CA HIS A 81 12.11 6.82 4.47
C HIS A 81 10.79 7.21 5.13
N ILE A 82 10.83 8.26 5.94
CA ILE A 82 9.65 8.85 6.57
C ILE A 82 9.67 10.34 6.28
N LEU A 83 8.63 10.83 5.61
CA LEU A 83 8.47 12.22 5.23
C LEU A 83 7.32 12.82 6.03
N ASP A 84 7.55 13.98 6.64
CA ASP A 84 6.48 14.74 7.25
C ASP A 84 5.96 15.78 6.24
N PRO A 85 4.71 15.65 5.74
CA PRO A 85 4.17 16.59 4.75
C PRO A 85 3.95 18.01 5.28
N SER A 86 4.09 18.24 6.59
CA SER A 86 4.10 19.60 7.19
C SER A 86 5.48 20.24 7.22
N GLU A 87 6.55 19.44 7.05
CA GLU A 87 7.93 19.90 7.12
C GLU A 87 8.59 19.97 5.73
N VAL A 88 8.20 19.08 4.80
CA VAL A 88 8.85 18.96 3.48
C VAL A 88 7.83 18.87 2.34
N ASP A 89 8.27 19.28 1.15
CA ASP A 89 7.59 18.92 -0.08
C ASP A 89 7.83 17.43 -0.38
N VAL A 90 6.80 16.61 -0.09
CA VAL A 90 6.82 15.17 -0.31
C VAL A 90 7.13 14.81 -1.76
N VAL A 91 6.58 15.56 -2.73
CA VAL A 91 6.79 15.25 -4.15
C VAL A 91 8.25 15.49 -4.50
N ALA A 92 8.79 16.65 -4.12
CA ALA A 92 10.19 16.98 -4.40
C ALA A 92 11.15 15.95 -3.77
N GLU A 93 10.91 15.55 -2.51
CA GLU A 93 11.79 14.59 -1.85
C GLU A 93 11.67 13.18 -2.43
N VAL A 94 10.46 12.74 -2.79
CA VAL A 94 10.27 11.47 -3.52
C VAL A 94 11.00 11.50 -4.87
N MET A 95 10.92 12.59 -5.62
CA MET A 95 11.62 12.72 -6.90
C MET A 95 13.12 12.64 -6.72
N LYS A 96 13.67 13.31 -5.71
CA LYS A 96 15.10 13.23 -5.36
C LYS A 96 15.51 11.81 -4.97
N LEU A 97 14.77 11.14 -4.10
CA LEU A 97 15.03 9.77 -3.66
C LEU A 97 15.00 8.75 -4.80
N THR A 98 14.21 9.02 -5.85
CA THR A 98 13.97 8.10 -6.97
C THR A 98 14.71 8.49 -8.26
N GLY A 99 15.59 9.50 -8.20
CA GLY A 99 16.30 9.99 -9.39
C GLY A 99 15.37 10.54 -10.47
N GLY A 100 14.27 11.18 -10.06
CA GLY A 100 13.28 11.81 -10.94
C GLY A 100 12.21 10.87 -11.48
N LYS A 101 12.17 9.60 -11.07
CA LYS A 101 11.22 8.60 -11.60
C LYS A 101 9.86 8.61 -10.89
N GLY A 102 9.81 9.15 -9.67
CA GLY A 102 8.65 9.04 -8.79
C GLY A 102 8.45 7.62 -8.26
N VAL A 103 7.30 7.38 -7.61
CA VAL A 103 6.96 6.04 -7.06
C VAL A 103 6.26 5.16 -8.08
N ASP A 104 6.45 3.84 -7.96
CA ASP A 104 5.77 2.83 -8.78
C ASP A 104 4.36 2.54 -8.26
N VAL A 105 4.24 2.51 -6.94
CA VAL A 105 2.98 2.26 -6.25
C VAL A 105 2.85 3.18 -5.05
N SER A 106 1.62 3.41 -4.64
CA SER A 106 1.31 4.13 -3.42
C SER A 106 -0.06 3.76 -2.90
N PHE A 107 -0.17 3.83 -1.60
CA PHE A 107 -1.31 3.34 -0.86
C PHE A 107 -1.78 4.47 0.03
N GLU A 108 -2.93 5.04 -0.30
CA GLU A 108 -3.59 6.05 0.51
C GLU A 108 -4.83 5.46 1.17
N ARG A 109 -4.97 5.69 2.46
CA ARG A 109 -6.26 5.58 3.15
C ARG A 109 -6.75 7.00 3.38
N ALA A 110 -8.01 7.25 3.00
CA ALA A 110 -8.69 8.53 3.13
C ALA A 110 -8.80 8.96 4.61
N GLN A 111 -7.79 9.67 5.11
CA GLN A 111 -7.94 10.60 6.23
C GLN A 111 -7.76 12.01 5.67
N ARG A 112 -8.65 12.94 6.04
CA ARG A 112 -8.57 14.34 5.61
C ARG A 112 -7.18 14.89 5.94
N GLY A 113 -6.47 15.43 4.94
CA GLY A 113 -5.14 16.04 5.10
C GLY A 113 -4.01 15.43 4.25
N HIS A 114 -4.24 14.31 3.54
CA HIS A 114 -3.21 13.64 2.71
C HIS A 114 -3.26 13.97 1.21
N GLU A 115 -3.69 15.17 0.80
CA GLU A 115 -3.70 15.53 -0.64
C GLU A 115 -2.32 15.49 -1.32
N ALA A 116 -1.24 15.57 -0.53
CA ALA A 116 0.14 15.52 -1.04
C ALA A 116 0.51 14.16 -1.64
N ALA A 117 0.03 13.04 -1.06
CA ALA A 117 0.33 11.71 -1.59
C ALA A 117 -0.47 11.46 -2.88
N GLY A 118 -1.74 11.88 -2.96
CA GLY A 118 -2.55 11.82 -4.17
C GLY A 118 -2.02 12.71 -5.30
N ARG A 119 -1.49 13.89 -4.96
CA ARG A 119 -0.75 14.76 -5.90
C ARG A 119 0.56 14.14 -6.35
N ALA A 120 1.36 13.53 -5.47
CA ALA A 120 2.55 12.77 -5.86
C ALA A 120 2.16 11.62 -6.82
N ARG A 121 1.07 10.93 -6.50
CA ARG A 121 0.22 10.07 -7.35
C ARG A 121 0.15 10.55 -8.79
N HIS A 122 -0.66 11.59 -8.93
CA HIS A 122 -1.06 12.17 -10.20
C HIS A 122 0.13 12.80 -10.95
N HIS A 123 1.01 13.51 -10.25
CA HIS A 123 2.18 14.16 -10.82
C HIS A 123 3.21 13.16 -11.33
N CYS A 124 3.51 12.09 -10.57
CA CYS A 124 4.41 11.03 -11.03
C CYS A 124 3.80 10.26 -12.21
N LEU A 125 2.49 10.03 -12.21
CA LEU A 125 1.81 9.35 -13.33
C LEU A 125 1.81 10.19 -14.61
N LEU A 126 1.67 11.52 -14.51
CA LEU A 126 1.68 12.44 -15.65
C LEU A 126 3.07 12.63 -16.27
N GLN A 127 4.14 12.39 -15.52
CA GLN A 127 5.53 12.55 -15.99
C GLN A 127 6.16 11.26 -16.51
N ARG A 128 5.46 10.12 -16.45
CA ARG A 128 5.95 8.85 -16.98
C ARG A 128 5.77 8.78 -18.51
N PRO A 129 6.79 8.35 -19.27
CA PRO A 129 6.63 8.08 -20.69
C PRO A 129 5.54 7.00 -20.91
N PRO A 130 4.71 7.11 -21.96
CA PRO A 130 3.59 6.21 -22.19
C PRO A 130 4.10 4.81 -22.52
N GLY A 131 4.13 3.93 -21.52
CA GLY A 131 4.62 2.56 -21.71
C GLY A 131 4.32 1.56 -20.59
N ASN A 132 3.68 1.96 -19.48
CA ASN A 132 3.41 1.02 -18.37
C ASN A 132 2.08 1.26 -17.64
N HIS A 133 1.09 1.83 -18.31
CA HIS A 133 -0.26 1.97 -17.76
C HIS A 133 -1.01 0.64 -17.83
N GLN A 134 -0.91 -0.16 -16.77
CA GLN A 134 -2.11 -0.83 -16.27
C GLN A 134 -2.65 -0.01 -15.10
N ALA A 135 -3.36 1.06 -15.46
CA ALA A 135 -4.40 1.56 -14.58
C ALA A 135 -5.34 0.39 -14.31
N GLY A 136 -5.47 -0.01 -13.04
CA GLY A 136 -6.52 -0.91 -12.60
C GLY A 136 -7.86 -0.24 -12.88
N ARG A 137 -8.35 -0.35 -14.12
CA ARG A 137 -9.75 -0.13 -14.46
C ARG A 137 -10.49 -1.27 -13.78
N GLY A 138 -10.95 -1.03 -12.56
CA GLY A 138 -12.16 -1.66 -12.07
C GLY A 138 -13.30 -1.23 -12.98
N GLY A 139 -13.41 -1.90 -14.13
CA GLY A 139 -14.53 -1.80 -15.03
C GLY A 139 -15.69 -2.56 -14.42
N LEU A 140 -16.64 -1.83 -13.85
CA LEU A 140 -18.02 -2.24 -13.75
C LEU A 140 -18.53 -2.49 -15.17
N ASP A 141 -18.47 -3.73 -15.64
CA ASP A 141 -19.27 -4.17 -16.77
C ASP A 141 -19.52 -5.68 -16.65
N GLN A 142 -20.52 -6.06 -15.84
CA GLN A 142 -21.18 -7.35 -15.99
C GLN A 142 -22.56 -7.10 -16.61
N PRO A 143 -22.80 -7.53 -17.85
CA PRO A 143 -24.15 -7.77 -18.28
C PRO A 143 -24.64 -9.08 -17.65
N ARG A 144 -25.72 -8.99 -16.86
CA ARG A 144 -26.54 -10.14 -16.46
C ARG A 144 -26.97 -10.89 -17.72
N ALA A 145 -26.57 -12.16 -17.83
CA ALA A 145 -27.32 -13.16 -18.60
C ALA A 145 -27.26 -14.50 -17.86
N LEU A 146 -28.46 -14.93 -17.49
CA LEU A 146 -28.90 -16.23 -16.98
C LEU A 146 -28.19 -17.40 -17.67
N HIS A 147 -27.78 -18.42 -16.91
CA HIS A 147 -28.24 -19.82 -17.06
C HIS A 147 -27.49 -20.74 -16.09
N HIS A 148 -28.24 -21.29 -15.14
CA HIS A 148 -27.85 -22.41 -14.29
C HIS A 148 -27.96 -23.70 -15.10
N PRO A 149 -27.00 -24.64 -14.98
CA PRO A 149 -27.32 -26.05 -15.05
C PRO A 149 -27.10 -26.68 -13.68
N VAL A 150 -28.20 -27.22 -13.15
CA VAL A 150 -28.23 -28.14 -12.01
C VAL A 150 -27.55 -29.43 -12.46
N HIS A 151 -26.52 -29.90 -11.75
CA HIS A 151 -26.04 -31.27 -11.87
C HIS A 151 -26.63 -32.12 -10.74
N PRO A 152 -27.11 -33.34 -11.02
CA PRO A 152 -27.83 -34.15 -10.04
C PRO A 152 -26.87 -34.85 -9.09
N ALA A 153 -27.33 -35.03 -7.86
CA ALA A 153 -26.71 -35.84 -6.83
C ALA A 153 -26.54 -37.29 -7.30
N ARG A 154 -25.37 -37.86 -6.99
CA ARG A 154 -25.16 -39.28 -6.74
C ARG A 154 -24.22 -39.43 -5.56
#